data_AF-A0A1C5X0S1-F1
#
_entry.id   AF-A0A1C5X0S1-F1
#
_cell.length_a   1.000
_cell.length_b   1.000
_cell.length_c   1.000
_cell.angle_alpha   90.00
_cell.angle_beta   90.00
_cell.angle_gamma   90.00
#
_symmetry.space_group_name_H-M   'P 1'
#
loop_
_entity.id
_entity.type
_entity.pdbx_description
1 polymer ?
#
loop_
_entity_poly.entity_id
_entity_poly.type
_entity_poly.pdbx_seq_one_letter_code
_entity_poly.pdbx_strand_id
1 'polypeptide(L)'
;MTKKTFFHSTLREVKLYIDAFYMEKDYQSKCIEHQSWLTGAYVMNAVVAAFNKKAKYPENPLLENTKTIKEIAKNNNKSEEEMNQELLYMTLRVRQTNARLEKR
;
A
#
# COMPACT_ATOMS: atom_id res chain seq x y z
N MET A 1 25.95 10.85 3.98
CA MET A 1 26.93 11.95 4.11
C MET A 1 28.32 11.40 3.83
N THR A 2 29.13 12.08 3.02
CA THR A 2 30.49 11.64 2.70
C THR A 2 31.47 12.13 3.77
N LYS A 3 32.56 11.40 4.02
CA LYS A 3 33.55 11.77 5.06
C LYS A 3 34.06 13.21 4.93
N LYS A 4 34.32 13.68 3.70
CA LYS A 4 34.78 15.07 3.43
C LYS A 4 33.73 16.11 3.80
N THR A 5 32.44 15.86 3.53
CA THR A 5 31.36 16.81 3.82
C THR A 5 31.05 16.88 5.31
N PHE A 6 31.27 15.79 6.06
CA PHE A 6 31.15 15.79 7.52
C PHE A 6 32.14 16.73 8.20
N PHE A 7 33.43 16.68 7.85
CA PHE A 7 34.46 17.52 8.48
C PHE A 7 34.34 19.02 8.18
N HIS A 8 33.57 19.39 7.16
CA HIS A 8 33.33 20.79 6.79
C HIS A 8 31.91 21.24 7.17
N SER A 9 31.13 20.40 7.85
CA SER A 9 29.76 20.72 8.25
C SER A 9 29.70 21.37 9.63
N THR A 10 28.66 22.17 9.84
CA THR A 10 28.41 22.82 11.14
C THR A 10 27.73 21.85 12.11
N LEU A 11 27.87 22.09 13.42
CA LEU A 11 27.20 21.24 14.43
C LEU A 11 25.68 21.14 14.21
N ARG A 12 25.05 22.22 13.72
CA ARG A 12 23.61 22.25 13.41
C ARG A 12 23.26 21.30 12.28
N GLU A 13 24.04 21.30 11.20
CA GLU A 13 23.85 20.40 10.07
C GLU A 13 24.05 18.95 10.49
N VAL A 14 25.10 18.66 11.28
CA VAL A 14 25.34 17.31 11.81
C VAL A 14 24.14 16.83 12.62
N LYS A 15 23.55 17.68 13.49
CA LYS A 15 22.35 17.33 14.24
C LYS A 15 21.15 17.02 13.34
N LEU A 16 20.91 17.83 12.30
CA LEU A 16 19.84 17.58 11.34
C LEU A 16 20.01 16.22 10.64
N TYR A 17 21.23 15.85 10.26
CA TYR A 17 21.50 14.54 9.66
C TYR A 17 21.27 13.39 10.64
N ILE A 18 21.62 13.56 11.92
CA ILE A 18 21.36 12.56 12.96
C ILE A 18 19.85 12.38 13.15
N ASP A 19 19.11 13.47 13.25
CA ASP A 19 17.65 13.44 13.42
C ASP A 19 16.98 12.78 12.19
N ALA A 20 17.39 13.15 10.99
CA ALA A 20 16.91 12.55 9.75
C ALA A 20 17.21 11.05 9.68
N PHE A 21 18.39 10.62 10.12
CA PHE A 21 18.76 9.21 10.17
C PHE A 21 17.86 8.41 11.12
N TYR A 22 17.59 8.93 12.32
CA TYR A 22 16.69 8.25 13.25
C TYR A 22 15.25 8.22 12.75
N MET A 23 14.77 9.30 12.13
CA MET A 23 13.45 9.34 11.50
C MET A 23 13.33 8.29 10.39
N GLU A 24 14.34 8.17 9.53
CA GLU A 24 14.36 7.16 8.46
C GLU A 24 14.34 5.74 9.03
N LYS A 25 15.11 5.49 10.10
CA LYS A 25 15.15 4.18 10.76
C LYS A 25 13.83 3.81 11.42
N ASP A 26 13.18 4.74 12.10
CA ASP A 26 11.85 4.52 12.69
C ASP A 26 10.81 4.25 11.60
N TYR A 27 10.85 5.01 10.50
CA TYR A 27 9.99 4.77 9.35
C TYR A 27 10.21 3.38 8.73
N GLN A 28 11.46 2.98 8.49
CA GLN A 28 11.81 1.64 8.00
C GLN A 28 11.28 0.54 8.93
N SER A 29 11.42 0.71 10.25
CA SER A 29 10.91 -0.23 11.24
C SER A 29 9.40 -0.42 11.13
N LYS A 30 8.65 0.68 11.02
CA LYS A 30 7.19 0.65 10.86
C LYS A 30 6.76 -0.02 9.56
N CYS A 31 7.48 0.23 8.45
CA CYS A 31 7.21 -0.46 7.18
C CYS A 31 7.43 -1.97 7.29
N ILE A 32 8.51 -2.41 7.94
CA ILE A 32 8.82 -3.83 8.15
C ILE A 32 7.77 -4.50 9.03
N GLU A 33 7.34 -3.84 10.11
CA GLU A 33 6.29 -4.33 11.00
C GLU A 33 4.97 -4.51 10.23
N HIS A 34 4.59 -3.51 9.44
CA HIS A 34 3.38 -3.58 8.61
C HIS A 34 3.46 -4.71 7.57
N GLN A 35 4.60 -4.86 6.90
CA GLN A 35 4.82 -5.95 5.95
C GLN A 35 4.75 -7.32 6.62
N SER A 36 5.33 -7.46 7.82
CA SER A 36 5.29 -8.69 8.61
C SER A 36 3.86 -9.04 9.02
N TRP A 37 3.07 -8.05 9.43
CA TRP A 37 1.66 -8.21 9.75
C TRP A 37 0.83 -8.69 8.55
N LEU A 38 1.00 -8.05 7.38
CA LEU A 38 0.34 -8.49 6.14
C LEU A 38 0.73 -9.93 5.76
N THR A 39 2.03 -10.25 5.83
CA THR A 39 2.54 -11.59 5.51
C THR A 39 1.96 -12.64 6.45
N GLY A 40 1.86 -12.33 7.75
CA GLY A 40 1.22 -13.20 8.74
C GLY A 40 -0.24 -13.48 8.43
N ALA A 41 -1.00 -12.46 8.03
CA ALA A 41 -2.40 -12.62 7.60
C ALA A 41 -2.53 -13.52 6.36
N TYR A 42 -1.63 -13.36 5.37
CA TYR A 42 -1.58 -14.24 4.21
C TYR A 42 -1.29 -15.69 4.60
N VAL A 43 -0.29 -15.93 5.46
CA VAL A 43 0.06 -17.28 5.92
C VAL A 43 -1.11 -17.92 6.69
N MET A 44 -1.78 -17.16 7.56
CA MET A 44 -2.97 -17.65 8.26
C MET A 44 -4.06 -18.09 7.28
N ASN A 45 -4.33 -17.30 6.25
CA ASN A 45 -5.29 -17.65 5.21
C ASN A 45 -4.86 -18.87 4.37
N ALA A 46 -3.56 -19.02 4.08
CA ALA A 46 -3.02 -20.23 3.42
C ALA A 46 -3.28 -21.49 4.25
N VAL A 47 -2.97 -21.42 5.55
CA VAL A 47 -3.21 -22.54 6.48
C VAL A 47 -4.69 -22.89 6.51
N VAL A 48 -5.57 -21.90 6.68
CA VAL A 48 -7.02 -22.13 6.71
C VAL A 48 -7.53 -22.73 5.40
N ALA A 49 -7.06 -22.24 4.25
CA ALA A 49 -7.44 -22.76 2.93
C ALA A 49 -6.96 -24.22 2.72
N ALA A 50 -5.82 -24.61 3.29
CA ALA A 50 -5.33 -25.99 3.21
C ALA A 50 -6.21 -26.97 4.00
N PHE A 51 -6.74 -26.56 5.16
CA PHE A 51 -7.55 -27.43 6.02
C PHE A 51 -9.05 -27.34 5.77
N ASN A 52 -9.56 -26.26 5.19
CA ASN A 52 -10.99 -26.04 4.96
C ASN A 52 -11.31 -25.88 3.47
N LYS A 53 -12.07 -26.83 2.92
CA LYS A 53 -12.52 -26.82 1.51
C LYS A 53 -13.37 -25.61 1.11
N LYS A 54 -13.96 -24.89 2.07
CA LYS A 54 -14.77 -23.69 1.82
C LYS A 54 -13.94 -22.39 1.84
N ALA A 55 -12.79 -22.38 2.50
CA ALA A 55 -11.94 -21.21 2.57
C ALA A 55 -10.98 -21.19 1.37
N LYS A 56 -10.94 -20.09 0.65
CA LYS A 56 -10.05 -19.92 -0.51
C LYS A 56 -8.90 -18.99 -0.15
N TYR A 57 -7.73 -19.30 -0.68
CA TYR A 57 -6.58 -18.39 -0.59
C TYR A 57 -6.88 -17.12 -1.42
N PRO A 58 -6.52 -15.92 -0.91
CA PRO A 58 -6.72 -14.69 -1.67
C PRO A 58 -6.00 -14.73 -3.02
N GLU A 59 -6.67 -14.28 -4.09
CA GLU A 59 -6.04 -14.12 -5.41
C GLU A 59 -5.04 -12.94 -5.37
N ASN A 60 -3.96 -13.03 -6.16
CA ASN A 60 -2.94 -11.99 -6.20
C ASN A 60 -3.54 -10.69 -6.78
N PRO A 61 -3.58 -9.59 -6.01
CA PRO A 61 -4.19 -8.33 -6.46
C PRO A 61 -3.39 -7.63 -7.57
N LEU A 62 -2.13 -8.02 -7.80
CA LEU A 62 -1.29 -7.45 -8.86
C LEU A 62 -1.47 -8.12 -10.22
N LEU A 63 -2.12 -9.30 -10.25
CA LEU A 63 -2.52 -9.90 -11.51
C LEU A 63 -3.78 -9.15 -11.98
N GLU A 64 -3.71 -8.57 -13.18
CA GLU A 64 -4.90 -7.98 -13.80
C GLU A 64 -5.94 -9.08 -14.02
N ASN A 65 -6.94 -9.10 -13.14
CA ASN A 65 -8.13 -9.88 -13.39
C ASN A 65 -8.84 -9.26 -14.59
N THR A 66 -8.81 -9.94 -15.74
CA THR A 66 -9.56 -9.61 -16.96
C THR A 66 -11.08 -9.82 -16.77
N LYS A 67 -11.60 -9.58 -15.56
CA LYS A 67 -13.04 -9.67 -15.29
C LYS A 67 -13.67 -8.38 -15.82
N THR A 68 -14.48 -8.53 -16.86
CA THR A 68 -15.19 -7.41 -17.47
C THR A 68 -16.14 -6.79 -16.43
N ILE A 69 -16.39 -5.47 -16.48
CA ILE A 69 -17.29 -4.76 -15.55
C ILE A 69 -18.65 -5.47 -15.37
N LYS A 70 -19.13 -6.11 -16.44
CA LYS A 70 -20.37 -6.92 -16.46
C LYS A 70 -20.34 -8.12 -15.53
N GLU A 71 -19.20 -8.80 -15.41
CA GLU A 71 -19.04 -9.97 -14.53
C GLU A 71 -18.99 -9.56 -13.06
N ILE A 72 -18.41 -8.39 -12.77
CA ILE A 72 -18.35 -7.82 -11.43
C ILE A 72 -19.75 -7.33 -11.00
N ALA A 73 -20.48 -6.67 -11.89
CA ALA A 73 -21.86 -6.23 -11.66
C ALA A 73 -22.79 -7.41 -11.34
N LYS A 74 -22.66 -8.51 -12.10
CA LYS A 74 -23.43 -9.75 -11.89
C LYS A 74 -23.11 -10.43 -10.56
N ASN A 75 -21.85 -10.43 -10.13
CA ASN A 75 -21.44 -11.02 -8.84
C ASN A 75 -21.88 -10.17 -7.63
N ASN A 76 -22.05 -8.86 -7.82
CA ASN A 76 -22.40 -7.92 -6.76
C ASN A 76 -23.90 -7.57 -6.70
N ASN A 77 -24.74 -8.17 -7.56
CA ASN A 77 -26.17 -7.83 -7.72
C ASN A 77 -26.41 -6.32 -7.95
N LYS A 78 -25.51 -5.64 -8.66
CA LYS A 78 -25.60 -4.21 -8.97
C LYS A 78 -25.85 -3.98 -10.46
N SER A 79 -26.50 -2.87 -10.80
CA SER A 79 -26.64 -2.47 -12.20
C SER A 79 -25.28 -2.05 -12.78
N GLU A 80 -25.08 -2.22 -14.10
CA GLU A 80 -23.85 -1.78 -14.79
C GLU A 80 -23.61 -0.27 -14.61
N GLU A 81 -24.70 0.53 -14.54
CA GLU A 81 -24.65 1.98 -14.36
C GLU A 81 -24.16 2.38 -12.95
N GLU A 82 -24.66 1.70 -11.91
CA GLU A 82 -24.23 1.93 -10.52
C GLU A 82 -22.74 1.62 -10.34
N MET A 83 -22.28 0.51 -10.92
CA MET A 83 -20.86 0.13 -10.89
C MET A 83 -19.98 1.14 -11.61
N ASN A 84 -20.42 1.66 -12.75
CA ASN A 84 -19.68 2.69 -13.48
C ASN A 84 -19.59 4.01 -12.69
N GLN A 85 -20.67 4.38 -12.00
CA GLN A 85 -20.69 5.57 -11.16
C GLN A 85 -19.75 5.43 -9.95
N GLU A 86 -19.73 4.26 -9.31
CA GLU A 86 -18.80 3.96 -8.21
C GLU A 86 -17.34 4.00 -8.67
N LEU A 87 -17.04 3.42 -9.84
CA LEU A 87 -15.68 3.42 -10.41
C LEU A 87 -15.23 4.85 -10.75
N LEU A 88 -16.12 5.67 -11.33
CA LEU A 88 -15.87 7.08 -11.58
C LEU A 88 -15.61 7.85 -10.27
N TYR A 89 -16.40 7.60 -9.22
CA TYR A 89 -16.21 8.23 -7.92
C TYR A 89 -14.83 7.88 -7.32
N MET A 90 -14.45 6.59 -7.35
CA MET A 90 -13.16 6.13 -6.83
C MET A 90 -11.98 6.74 -7.59
N THR A 91 -12.06 6.79 -8.93
CA THR A 91 -11.00 7.38 -9.75
C THR A 91 -10.83 8.88 -9.49
N LEU A 92 -11.91 9.63 -9.30
CA LEU A 92 -11.86 11.04 -8.91
C LEU A 92 -11.19 11.23 -7.54
N ARG A 93 -11.50 10.36 -6.58
CA ARG A 93 -10.89 10.41 -5.23
C ARG A 93 -9.40 10.14 -5.25
N VAL A 94 -8.96 9.17 -6.05
CA VAL A 94 -7.53 8.89 -6.27
C VAL A 94 -6.84 10.11 -6.89
N ARG A 95 -7.42 10.71 -7.94
CA ARG A 95 -6.88 11.93 -8.55
C ARG A 95 -6.77 13.09 -7.57
N GLN A 96 -7.79 13.33 -6.76
CA GLN A 96 -7.75 14.37 -5.72
C GLN A 96 -6.66 14.11 -4.69
N THR A 97 -6.45 12.84 -4.31
CA THR A 97 -5.42 12.45 -3.34
C THR A 97 -4.02 12.63 -3.93
N ASN A 98 -3.81 12.20 -5.18
CA ASN A 98 -2.54 12.41 -5.89
C ASN A 98 -2.21 13.90 -6.04
N ALA A 99 -3.19 14.72 -6.43
CA ALA A 99 -3.02 16.17 -6.52
C ALA A 99 -2.71 16.84 -5.17
N ARG A 100 -3.14 16.26 -4.05
CA ARG A 100 -2.77 16.72 -2.70
C ARG A 100 -1.35 16.33 -2.33
N LEU A 101 -0.89 15.16 -2.77
CA LEU A 101 0.48 14.69 -2.56
C LEU A 101 1.48 15.50 -3.37
N GLU A 102 1.16 15.87 -4.61
CA GLU A 102 2.01 16.71 -5.47
C GLU A 102 2.23 18.14 -4.94
N LYS A 103 1.32 18.63 -4.10
CA LYS A 103 1.42 19.98 -3.50
C LYS A 103 2.23 20.01 -2.20
N ARG A 104 2.67 18.86 -1.69
CA ARG A 104 3.54 18.76 -0.50
C ARG A 104 5.00 18.71 -0.91
#